data_AF-A0A0J7JV91-F1
#
_entry.id   AF-A0A0J7JV91-F1
#
_cell.length_a   1.000
_cell.length_b   1.000
_cell.length_c   1.000
_cell.angle_alpha   90.00
_cell.angle_beta   90.00
_cell.angle_gamma   90.00
#
_symmetry.space_group_name_H-M   'P 1'
#
loop_
_entity.id
_entity.type
_entity.pdbx_description
1 polymer ?
#
loop_
_entity_poly.entity_id
_entity_poly.type
_entity_poly.pdbx_seq_one_letter_code
_entity_poly.pdbx_strand_id
1 'polypeptide(L)'
;MAVKEKQTELSFEEIEWNVENEIQLFFSMNGHKPVGVNKYFHMVCIWEKFRAAIHKDVSLKMIWDHLESMYDLMALVSINV
;
A
#
# COMPACT_ATOMS: atom_id res chain seq x y z
N MET A 1 18.51 30.62 -14.72
CA MET A 1 17.73 30.33 -13.51
C MET A 1 17.98 28.88 -13.15
N ALA A 2 18.74 28.60 -12.10
CA ALA A 2 18.90 27.23 -11.61
C ALA A 2 17.66 26.92 -10.75
N VAL A 3 16.74 26.10 -11.27
CA VAL A 3 15.64 25.57 -10.47
C VAL A 3 16.28 24.56 -9.52
N LYS A 4 16.57 25.03 -8.30
CA LYS A 4 17.02 24.17 -7.21
C LYS A 4 15.79 23.35 -6.83
N GLU A 5 15.71 22.13 -7.34
CA GLU A 5 14.70 21.16 -6.95
C GLU A 5 14.75 21.03 -5.43
N LYS A 6 13.74 21.58 -4.75
CA LYS A 6 13.51 21.29 -3.34
C LYS A 6 13.12 19.84 -3.29
N GLN A 7 14.10 18.99 -3.00
CA GLN A 7 13.88 17.67 -2.44
C GLN A 7 13.25 17.92 -1.07
N THR A 8 11.92 18.07 -1.05
CA THR A 8 11.14 18.10 0.19
C THR A 8 11.43 16.77 0.86
N GLU A 9 12.10 16.80 2.00
CA GLU A 9 12.24 15.65 2.89
C GLU A 9 10.82 15.23 3.29
N LEU A 10 10.20 14.36 2.49
CA LEU A 10 8.93 13.73 2.82
C LEU A 10 9.24 12.72 3.92
N SER A 11 9.18 13.16 5.16
CA SER A 11 9.20 12.27 6.32
C SER A 11 7.90 11.48 6.30
N PHE A 12 7.94 10.25 5.77
CA PHE A 12 6.82 9.33 5.89
C PHE A 12 6.67 8.89 7.34
N GLU A 13 5.44 8.88 7.84
CA GLU A 13 5.14 8.37 9.17
C GLU A 13 5.20 6.83 9.16
N GLU A 14 5.77 6.24 10.21
CA GLU A 14 5.66 4.80 10.44
C GLU A 14 4.21 4.43 10.78
N ILE A 15 3.74 3.30 10.24
CA ILE A 15 2.44 2.73 10.58
C ILE A 15 2.62 1.71 11.69
N GLU A 16 1.88 1.89 12.78
CA GLU A 16 1.63 0.81 13.74
C GLU A 16 0.51 -0.08 13.20
N TRP A 17 0.81 -1.34 12.85
CA TRP A 17 -0.19 -2.29 12.37
C TRP A 17 -1.00 -2.90 13.52
N ASN A 18 -1.81 -2.05 14.15
CA ASN A 18 -2.81 -2.44 15.14
C ASN A 18 -4.13 -2.85 14.47
N VAL A 19 -5.05 -3.44 15.26
CA VAL A 19 -6.33 -3.96 14.76
C VAL A 19 -7.15 -2.90 14.00
N GLU A 20 -7.14 -1.65 14.46
CA GLU A 20 -7.88 -0.58 13.80
C GLU A 20 -7.30 -0.28 12.40
N ASN A 21 -5.97 -0.15 12.30
CA ASN A 21 -5.31 0.11 11.02
C ASN A 21 -5.44 -1.08 10.06
N GLU A 22 -5.45 -2.32 10.55
CA GLU A 22 -5.75 -3.51 9.74
C GLU A 22 -7.18 -3.47 9.18
N ILE A 23 -8.16 -3.05 9.98
CA ILE A 23 -9.55 -2.88 9.55
C ILE A 23 -9.63 -1.80 8.45
N GLN A 24 -8.94 -0.66 8.64
CA GLN A 24 -8.91 0.40 7.62
C GLN A 24 -8.23 -0.07 6.32
N LEU A 25 -7.17 -0.87 6.40
CA LEU A 25 -6.53 -1.48 5.24
C LEU A 25 -7.49 -2.43 4.52
N PHE A 26 -8.18 -3.30 5.26
CA PHE A 26 -9.17 -4.22 4.70
C PHE A 26 -10.30 -3.49 3.96
N PHE A 27 -10.86 -2.42 4.53
CA PHE A 27 -11.85 -1.60 3.85
C PHE A 27 -11.29 -0.90 2.60
N SER A 28 -10.04 -0.45 2.65
CA SER A 28 -9.36 0.18 1.52
C SER A 28 -9.18 -0.79 0.35
N MET A 29 -8.96 -2.07 0.64
CA MET A 29 -8.87 -3.16 -0.33
C MET A 29 -10.20 -3.53 -0.98
N ASN A 30 -11.35 -3.12 -0.43
CA ASN A 30 -12.65 -3.47 -1.00
C ASN A 30 -12.77 -2.95 -2.44
N GLY A 31 -12.94 -3.88 -3.40
CA GLY A 31 -12.99 -3.60 -4.83
C GLY A 31 -11.63 -3.49 -5.54
N HIS A 32 -10.50 -3.68 -4.84
CA HIS A 32 -9.16 -3.62 -5.41
C HIS A 32 -8.39 -4.93 -5.17
N LYS A 33 -7.75 -5.44 -6.22
CA LYS A 33 -6.94 -6.66 -6.13
C LYS A 33 -5.46 -6.29 -6.14
N PRO A 34 -4.71 -6.41 -5.03
CA PRO A 34 -3.27 -6.11 -4.99
C PRO A 34 -2.41 -7.17 -5.70
N VAL A 35 -3.04 -8.13 -6.41
CA VAL A 35 -2.40 -9.24 -7.12
C VAL A 35 -2.99 -9.38 -8.53
N GLY A 36 -2.23 -10.04 -9.41
CA GLY A 36 -2.64 -10.29 -10.80
C GLY A 36 -2.41 -9.11 -11.75
N VAL A 37 -3.24 -9.03 -12.78
CA VAL A 37 -3.15 -7.98 -13.81
C VAL A 37 -3.42 -6.61 -13.19
N ASN A 38 -2.67 -5.58 -13.60
CA ASN A 38 -2.80 -4.20 -13.09
C ASN A 38 -2.56 -4.03 -11.57
N LYS A 39 -1.86 -4.97 -10.92
CA LYS A 39 -1.57 -4.91 -9.46
C LYS A 39 -1.00 -3.57 -9.00
N TYR A 40 -0.13 -2.94 -9.79
CA TYR A 40 0.46 -1.63 -9.45
C TYR A 40 -0.59 -0.52 -9.37
N PHE A 41 -1.54 -0.50 -10.31
CA PHE A 41 -2.63 0.48 -10.30
C PHE A 41 -3.56 0.25 -9.11
N HIS A 42 -3.95 -1.02 -8.88
CA HIS A 42 -4.76 -1.36 -7.72
C HIS A 42 -4.07 -1.01 -6.40
N MET A 43 -2.75 -1.21 -6.30
CA MET A 43 -2.01 -0.85 -5.11
C MET A 43 -2.00 0.66 -4.86
N VAL A 44 -1.83 1.48 -5.90
CA VAL A 44 -1.93 2.93 -5.76
C VAL A 44 -3.32 3.34 -5.27
N CYS A 45 -4.39 2.72 -5.79
CA CYS A 45 -5.75 2.98 -5.30
C CYS A 45 -5.94 2.59 -3.83
N ILE A 46 -5.40 1.44 -3.41
CA ILE A 46 -5.45 0.98 -2.01
C ILE A 46 -4.70 1.97 -1.12
N TRP A 47 -3.50 2.38 -1.53
CA TRP A 47 -2.67 3.33 -0.78
C TRP A 47 -3.33 4.70 -0.61
N GLU A 48 -3.90 5.26 -1.68
CA GLU A 48 -4.63 6.53 -1.60
C GLU A 48 -5.84 6.44 -0.65
N LYS A 49 -6.63 5.36 -0.72
CA LYS A 49 -7.78 5.16 0.18
C LYS A 49 -7.36 4.96 1.62
N PHE A 50 -6.32 4.16 1.87
CA PHE A 50 -5.84 3.87 3.20
C PHE A 50 -5.24 5.09 3.89
N ARG A 51 -4.33 5.82 3.21
CA ARG A 51 -3.71 7.02 3.79
C ARG A 51 -4.75 8.09 4.14
N ALA A 52 -5.80 8.20 3.33
CA ALA A 52 -6.91 9.10 3.59
C ALA A 52 -7.74 8.66 4.81
N ALA A 53 -7.93 7.34 5.02
CA ALA A 53 -8.68 6.79 6.14
C ALA A 53 -7.97 6.96 7.48
N ILE A 54 -6.64 6.82 7.52
CA ILE A 54 -5.85 6.96 8.76
C ILE A 54 -5.33 8.38 9.00
N HIS A 55 -5.54 9.30 8.06
CA HIS A 55 -5.07 10.69 8.10
C HIS A 55 -3.55 10.83 8.31
N LYS A 56 -2.76 9.96 7.68
CA LYS A 56 -1.29 9.97 7.76
C LYS A 56 -0.65 9.89 6.40
N ASP A 57 0.49 10.56 6.23
CA ASP A 57 1.32 10.41 5.04
C ASP A 57 2.22 9.17 5.20
N VAL A 58 1.88 8.14 4.45
CA VAL A 58 2.54 6.82 4.50
C VAL A 58 3.14 6.50 3.16
N SER A 59 4.26 5.77 3.14
CA SER A 59 4.86 5.35 1.88
C SER A 59 4.05 4.23 1.22
N LEU A 60 3.91 4.28 -0.11
CA LEU A 60 3.33 3.19 -0.89
C LEU A 60 4.04 1.85 -0.63
N LYS A 61 5.38 1.91 -0.51
CA LYS A 61 6.21 0.73 -0.26
C LYS A 61 5.86 0.04 1.06
N MET A 62 5.56 0.79 2.12
CA MET A 62 5.21 0.22 3.42
C MET A 62 3.90 -0.57 3.37
N ILE A 63 2.89 -0.09 2.64
CA ILE A 63 1.65 -0.86 2.43
C ILE A 63 1.91 -2.08 1.56
N TRP A 64 2.73 -1.92 0.51
CA TRP A 64 3.11 -3.03 -0.37
C TRP A 64 3.78 -4.16 0.41
N ASP A 65 4.83 -3.83 1.17
CA ASP A 65 5.60 -4.79 1.98
C ASP A 65 4.69 -5.49 3.01
N HIS A 66 3.78 -4.74 3.64
CA HIS A 66 2.83 -5.31 4.62
C HIS A 66 1.86 -6.30 3.98
N LEU A 67 1.24 -5.93 2.85
CA LEU A 67 0.33 -6.83 2.12
C LEU A 67 1.06 -8.07 1.59
N GLU A 68 2.31 -7.93 1.14
CA GLU A 68 3.15 -9.06 0.71
C GLU A 68 3.52 -9.99 1.88
N SER A 69 3.60 -9.49 3.11
CA SER A 69 3.80 -10.33 4.30
C SER A 69 2.55 -11.10 4.73
N MET A 70 1.35 -10.56 4.47
CA MET A 70 0.06 -11.17 4.86
C MET A 70 -0.47 -12.16 3.82
N TYR A 71 -0.40 -11.76 2.55
CA TYR A 71 -0.74 -12.61 1.43
C TYR A 71 0.53 -13.28 1.01
N ASP A 72 0.66 -14.58 1.28
CA ASP A 72 1.76 -15.37 0.76
C ASP A 72 1.70 -15.36 -0.78
N LEU A 73 2.33 -14.36 -1.41
CA LEU A 73 2.29 -14.13 -2.85
C LEU A 73 2.94 -15.30 -3.62
N MET A 74 3.69 -16.17 -2.90
CA MET A 74 4.24 -17.42 -3.43
C MET A 74 3.19 -18.54 -3.55
N ALA A 75 2.08 -18.51 -2.79
CA ALA A 75 1.05 -19.55 -2.86
C ALA A 75 0.17 -19.47 -4.13
N LEU A 76 0.11 -18.31 -4.78
CA LEU A 76 -0.71 -18.10 -5.99
C LEU A 76 -0.02 -18.52 -7.30
N VAL A 77 1.27 -18.90 -7.26
CA VAL A 77 2.03 -19.31 -8.46
C VAL A 77 1.84 -20.81 -8.79
N SER A 78 1.26 -21.61 -7.88
CA SER A 78 1.14 -23.06 -8.04
C SER A 78 -0.28 -23.59 -8.29
N ILE A 79 -1.02 -22.97 -9.22
CA ILE A 79 -2.10 -23.65 -9.95
C ILE A 79 -1.85 -23.44 -11.45
N ASN A 80 -0.95 -24.26 -11.99
CA ASN A 80 -0.89 -24.61 -13.40
C ASN A 80 -0.73 -26.13 -13.48
N VAL A 81 -1.86 -26.84 -13.35
CA VAL A 81 -2.08 -28.20 -13.87
C VAL A 81 -3.48 -28.23 -14.45
#